data_AF-A0A7D9MFU7-F1
#
_entry.id   AF-A0A7D9MFU7-F1
#
_cell.length_a   1.000
_cell.length_b   1.000
_cell.length_c   1.000
_cell.angle_alpha   90.00
_cell.angle_beta   90.00
_cell.angle_gamma   90.00
#
_symmetry.space_group_name_H-M   'P 1'
#
loop_
_entity.id
_entity.type
_entity.pdbx_description
1 polymer ?
#
loop_
_entity_poly.entity_id
_entity_poly.type
_entity_poly.pdbx_seq_one_letter_code
_entity_poly.pdbx_strand_id
1 'polypeptide(L)'
;MATDGTQTEGINIPQLQRSIRGYRSHFSRTFSSCIHFANMEGSHAMVDELKERYNEMKKYYGKLIDATIEVQEADPDNLPKYDEELDKDRVRFEEASSATAKVLSSNLRRNDTQSTTEHNRNEIRVSKINEALKPGILSKDATPLEMRQWEESFNAYFASNKMDAMPLPEQQSYFKV
;
A
#
# COMPACT_ATOMS: atom_id res chain seq x y z
N MET A 1 -47.70 -6.38 24.67
CA MET A 1 -46.61 -5.39 24.54
C MET A 1 -45.64 -5.93 23.51
N ALA A 2 -45.27 -5.10 22.53
CA ALA A 2 -44.67 -5.49 21.27
C ALA A 2 -43.27 -6.11 21.44
N THR A 3 -43.01 -7.15 20.65
CA THR A 3 -41.69 -7.71 20.39
C THR A 3 -40.91 -6.73 19.53
N ASP A 4 -39.88 -6.11 20.11
CA ASP A 4 -38.94 -5.27 19.38
C ASP A 4 -37.99 -6.19 18.61
N GLY A 5 -38.36 -6.50 17.36
CA GLY A 5 -37.56 -7.25 16.43
C GLY A 5 -36.50 -6.32 15.85
N THR A 6 -35.34 -6.24 16.49
CA THR A 6 -34.11 -5.76 15.85
C THR A 6 -33.85 -6.62 14.61
N GLN A 7 -34.30 -6.13 13.46
CA GLN A 7 -33.84 -6.60 12.16
C GLN A 7 -32.36 -6.23 12.09
N THR A 8 -31.48 -7.17 12.46
CA THR A 8 -30.10 -7.14 12.00
C THR A 8 -30.16 -7.17 10.48
N GLU A 9 -29.89 -6.03 9.84
CA GLU A 9 -29.68 -5.95 8.40
C GLU A 9 -28.64 -7.00 8.04
N GLY A 10 -29.08 -8.13 7.49
CA GLY A 10 -28.21 -9.23 7.13
C GLY A 10 -27.21 -8.75 6.09
N ILE A 11 -25.92 -8.98 6.32
CA ILE A 11 -24.86 -8.65 5.38
C ILE A 11 -25.20 -9.25 4.02
N ASN A 12 -25.33 -8.39 3.00
CA ASN A 12 -25.74 -8.80 1.66
C ASN A 12 -24.54 -9.36 0.89
N ILE A 13 -24.23 -10.65 1.10
CA ILE A 13 -23.10 -11.36 0.48
C ILE A 13 -23.06 -11.16 -1.06
N PRO A 14 -24.17 -11.29 -1.83
CA PRO A 14 -24.15 -11.02 -3.27
C PRO A 14 -23.76 -9.59 -3.67
N GLN A 15 -24.02 -8.60 -2.82
CA GLN A 15 -23.62 -7.21 -3.07
C GLN A 15 -22.12 -7.01 -2.78
N LEU A 16 -21.62 -7.60 -1.70
CA LEU A 16 -20.19 -7.56 -1.38
C LEU A 16 -19.35 -8.29 -2.43
N GLN A 17 -19.77 -9.48 -2.88
CA GLN A 17 -19.10 -10.21 -3.96
C GLN A 17 -19.05 -9.40 -5.27
N ARG A 18 -20.11 -8.62 -5.58
CA ARG A 18 -20.10 -7.69 -6.72
C ARG A 18 -19.09 -6.56 -6.52
N SER A 19 -18.98 -6.03 -5.31
CA SER A 19 -18.03 -4.97 -4.94
C SER A 19 -16.59 -5.47 -5.03
N ILE A 20 -16.28 -6.65 -4.48
CA ILE A 20 -14.99 -7.35 -4.61
C ILE A 20 -14.58 -7.45 -6.08
N ARG A 21 -15.50 -7.94 -6.94
CA ARG A 21 -15.22 -8.04 -8.39
C ARG A 21 -14.89 -6.68 -9.01
N GLY A 22 -15.62 -5.64 -8.62
CA GLY A 22 -15.37 -4.26 -9.06
C GLY A 22 -13.99 -3.76 -8.63
N TYR A 23 -13.66 -3.86 -7.35
CA TYR A 23 -12.38 -3.44 -6.80
C TYR A 23 -11.22 -4.22 -7.39
N ARG A 24 -11.33 -5.55 -7.52
CA ARG A 24 -10.33 -6.39 -8.17
C ARG A 24 -10.08 -5.99 -9.62
N SER A 25 -11.13 -5.60 -10.36
CA SER A 25 -10.99 -5.10 -11.73
C SER A 25 -10.20 -3.78 -11.77
N HIS A 26 -10.51 -2.83 -10.88
CA HIS A 26 -9.76 -1.58 -10.77
C HIS A 26 -8.30 -1.82 -10.35
N PHE A 27 -8.08 -2.60 -9.29
CA PHE A 27 -6.77 -3.02 -8.82
C PHE A 27 -5.93 -3.63 -9.96
N SER A 28 -6.49 -4.58 -10.71
CA SER A 28 -5.79 -5.25 -11.82
C SER A 28 -5.39 -4.27 -12.92
N ARG A 29 -6.25 -3.29 -13.25
CA ARG A 29 -5.92 -2.25 -14.23
C ARG A 29 -4.77 -1.37 -13.74
N THR A 30 -4.86 -0.88 -12.50
CA THR A 30 -3.83 -0.02 -11.92
C THR A 30 -2.51 -0.75 -11.70
N PHE A 31 -2.55 -2.04 -11.36
CA PHE A 31 -1.38 -2.92 -11.27
C PHE A 31 -0.65 -2.99 -12.62
N SER A 32 -1.36 -3.33 -13.69
CA SER A 32 -0.77 -3.40 -15.03
C SER A 32 -0.15 -2.07 -15.46
N SER A 33 -0.81 -0.93 -15.13
CA SER A 33 -0.24 0.39 -15.36
C SER A 33 1.02 0.64 -14.53
N CYS A 34 1.04 0.29 -13.24
CA CYS A 34 2.22 0.42 -12.39
C CYS A 34 3.41 -0.35 -12.96
N ILE A 35 3.21 -1.61 -13.33
CA ILE A 35 4.26 -2.46 -13.92
C ILE A 35 4.73 -1.89 -15.26
N HIS A 36 3.81 -1.39 -16.08
CA HIS A 36 4.18 -0.75 -17.36
C HIS A 36 5.10 0.45 -17.14
N PHE A 37 4.70 1.42 -16.31
CA PHE A 37 5.50 2.62 -16.03
C PHE A 37 6.80 2.30 -15.30
N ALA A 38 6.80 1.28 -14.43
CA ALA A 38 8.01 0.88 -13.72
C ALA A 38 9.09 0.28 -14.65
N ASN A 39 8.68 -0.27 -15.80
CA ASN A 39 9.58 -0.87 -16.78
C ASN A 39 10.04 0.11 -17.88
N MET A 40 9.50 1.33 -17.93
CA MET A 40 9.94 2.35 -18.90
C MET A 40 11.22 3.04 -18.44
N GLU A 41 12.12 3.40 -19.37
CA GLU A 41 13.30 4.22 -19.04
C GLU A 41 12.85 5.61 -18.54
N GLY A 42 13.15 5.88 -17.26
CA GLY A 42 12.51 6.93 -16.48
C GLY A 42 12.83 8.35 -16.93
N SER A 43 11.79 9.06 -17.40
CA SER A 43 11.67 10.52 -17.34
C SER A 43 10.98 10.92 -16.02
N HIS A 44 11.26 12.12 -15.50
CA HIS A 44 10.61 12.62 -14.28
C HIS A 44 9.07 12.59 -14.33
N ALA A 45 8.48 12.93 -15.49
CA ALA A 45 7.03 12.85 -15.67
C ALA A 45 6.47 11.43 -15.52
N MET A 46 7.24 10.42 -15.96
CA MET A 46 6.85 9.01 -15.83
C MET A 46 6.95 8.53 -14.38
N VAL A 47 7.87 9.09 -13.61
CA VAL A 47 8.03 8.80 -12.19
C VAL A 47 6.85 9.34 -11.38
N ASP A 48 6.35 10.53 -11.72
CA ASP A 48 5.18 11.10 -11.04
C ASP A 48 3.88 10.36 -11.42
N GLU A 49 3.71 9.99 -12.69
CA GLU A 49 2.61 9.13 -13.13
C GLU A 49 2.65 7.76 -12.42
N LEU A 50 3.84 7.15 -12.29
CA LEU A 50 4.01 5.89 -11.56
C LEU A 50 3.54 6.02 -10.09
N LYS A 51 3.85 7.12 -9.41
CA LYS A 51 3.38 7.36 -8.03
C LYS A 51 1.86 7.48 -7.97
N GLU A 52 1.25 8.20 -8.91
CA GLU A 52 -0.20 8.35 -8.96
C GLU A 52 -0.88 6.99 -9.15
N ARG A 53 -0.40 6.18 -10.11
CA ARG A 53 -0.92 4.83 -10.35
C ARG A 53 -0.71 3.90 -9.17
N TYR A 54 0.44 4.02 -8.49
CA TYR A 54 0.71 3.23 -7.29
C TYR A 54 -0.24 3.57 -6.14
N ASN A 55 -0.51 4.86 -5.91
CA ASN A 55 -1.47 5.30 -4.90
C ASN A 55 -2.90 4.85 -5.23
N GLU A 56 -3.28 4.91 -6.51
CA GLU A 56 -4.58 4.42 -6.97
C GLU A 56 -4.71 2.90 -6.76
N MET A 57 -3.65 2.14 -7.09
CA MET A 57 -3.58 0.70 -6.84
C MET A 57 -3.71 0.38 -5.36
N LYS A 58 -2.94 1.05 -4.49
CA LYS A 58 -2.98 0.89 -3.03
C LYS A 58 -4.37 1.16 -2.47
N LYS A 59 -5.06 2.19 -2.96
CA LYS A 59 -6.44 2.50 -2.59
C LYS A 59 -7.41 1.37 -2.93
N TYR A 60 -7.38 0.85 -4.16
CA TYR A 60 -8.30 -0.21 -4.56
C TYR A 60 -7.94 -1.57 -3.94
N TYR A 61 -6.67 -1.82 -3.66
CA TYR A 61 -6.23 -2.99 -2.91
C TYR A 61 -6.75 -2.96 -1.47
N GLY A 62 -6.68 -1.82 -0.77
CA GLY A 62 -7.29 -1.66 0.56
C GLY A 62 -8.80 -1.94 0.55
N LYS A 63 -9.54 -1.33 -0.38
CA LYS A 63 -10.99 -1.60 -0.52
C LYS A 63 -11.34 -3.05 -0.82
N LEU A 64 -10.46 -3.73 -1.58
CA LEU A 64 -10.62 -5.15 -1.90
C LEU A 64 -10.45 -6.01 -0.64
N ILE A 65 -9.45 -5.71 0.19
CA ILE A 65 -9.24 -6.36 1.49
C ILE A 65 -10.47 -6.16 2.39
N ASP A 66 -10.90 -4.92 2.59
CA ASP A 66 -12.04 -4.58 3.47
C ASP A 66 -13.29 -5.39 3.07
N ALA A 67 -13.64 -5.35 1.77
CA ALA A 67 -14.79 -6.09 1.25
C ALA A 67 -14.63 -7.61 1.35
N THR A 68 -13.40 -8.13 1.32
CA THR A 68 -13.12 -9.56 1.43
C THR A 68 -13.26 -10.02 2.88
N ILE A 69 -12.80 -9.23 3.85
CA ILE A 69 -13.00 -9.48 5.28
C ILE A 69 -14.50 -9.53 5.60
N GLU A 70 -15.28 -8.54 5.13
CA GLU A 70 -16.74 -8.53 5.35
C GLU A 70 -17.44 -9.77 4.76
N VAL A 71 -16.98 -10.28 3.61
CA VAL A 71 -17.52 -11.52 3.04
C VAL A 71 -17.06 -12.76 3.81
N GLN A 72 -15.83 -12.79 4.30
CA GLN A 72 -15.30 -13.89 5.10
C GLN A 72 -16.08 -14.05 6.42
N GLU A 73 -16.43 -12.94 7.06
CA GLU A 73 -17.26 -12.93 8.27
C GLU A 73 -18.70 -13.40 7.99
N ALA A 74 -19.24 -13.06 6.83
CA ALA A 74 -20.61 -13.42 6.44
C ALA A 74 -20.74 -14.82 5.81
N ASP A 75 -19.65 -15.39 5.30
CA ASP A 75 -19.60 -16.67 4.57
C ASP A 75 -18.41 -17.54 5.03
N PRO A 76 -18.41 -18.02 6.29
CA PRO A 76 -17.29 -18.74 6.89
C PRO A 76 -17.02 -20.11 6.25
N ASP A 77 -18.00 -20.70 5.55
CA ASP A 77 -17.84 -21.99 4.88
C ASP A 77 -16.92 -21.90 3.65
N ASN A 78 -16.71 -20.70 3.12
CA ASN A 78 -15.91 -20.46 1.91
C ASN A 78 -14.58 -19.73 2.19
N LEU A 79 -14.14 -19.62 3.44
CA LEU A 79 -12.88 -18.94 3.83
C LEU A 79 -11.66 -19.33 2.98
N PRO A 80 -11.37 -20.62 2.72
CA PRO A 80 -10.17 -21.00 1.97
C PRO A 80 -10.12 -20.41 0.56
N LYS A 81 -11.29 -20.24 -0.08
CA LYS A 81 -11.40 -19.65 -1.42
C LYS A 81 -11.10 -18.16 -1.39
N TYR A 82 -11.61 -17.45 -0.39
CA TYR A 82 -11.38 -16.01 -0.24
C TYR A 82 -9.91 -15.73 0.11
N ASP A 83 -9.31 -16.55 0.97
CA ASP A 83 -7.89 -16.46 1.33
C ASP A 83 -6.99 -16.68 0.12
N GLU A 84 -7.25 -17.73 -0.70
CA GLU A 84 -6.45 -18.02 -1.89
C GLU A 84 -6.50 -16.87 -2.91
N GLU A 85 -7.68 -16.29 -3.14
CA GLU A 85 -7.83 -15.18 -4.06
C GLU A 85 -7.19 -13.89 -3.54
N LEU A 86 -7.28 -13.64 -2.23
CA LEU A 86 -6.62 -12.50 -1.60
C LEU A 86 -5.09 -12.63 -1.61
N ASP A 87 -4.57 -13.85 -1.46
CA ASP A 87 -3.14 -14.17 -1.55
C ASP A 87 -2.59 -13.84 -2.95
N LYS A 88 -3.31 -14.21 -4.02
CA LYS A 88 -2.96 -13.86 -5.40
C LYS A 88 -2.89 -12.34 -5.61
N ASP A 89 -3.88 -11.62 -5.07
CA ASP A 89 -3.92 -10.16 -5.16
C ASP A 89 -2.80 -9.52 -4.31
N ARG A 90 -2.43 -10.12 -3.17
CA ARG A 90 -1.30 -9.71 -2.33
C ARG A 90 0.03 -9.82 -3.09
N VAL A 91 0.31 -10.97 -3.70
CA VAL A 91 1.55 -11.17 -4.47
C VAL A 91 1.70 -10.13 -5.58
N ARG A 92 0.61 -9.78 -6.27
CA ARG A 92 0.62 -8.72 -7.29
C ARG A 92 0.89 -7.33 -6.69
N PHE A 93 0.30 -7.04 -5.54
CA PHE A 93 0.54 -5.78 -4.85
C PHE A 93 2.00 -5.64 -4.41
N GLU A 94 2.60 -6.72 -3.88
CA GLU A 94 4.01 -6.79 -3.51
C GLU A 94 4.93 -6.59 -4.72
N GLU A 95 4.64 -7.26 -5.84
CA GLU A 95 5.38 -7.12 -7.09
C GLU A 95 5.43 -5.66 -7.57
N ALA A 96 4.27 -5.02 -7.66
CA ALA A 96 4.19 -3.62 -8.08
C ALA A 96 4.83 -2.66 -7.07
N SER A 97 4.74 -2.95 -5.77
CA SER A 97 5.42 -2.17 -4.73
C SER A 97 6.94 -2.23 -4.86
N SER A 98 7.48 -3.44 -5.06
CA SER A 98 8.91 -3.66 -5.28
C SER A 98 9.40 -2.97 -6.56
N ALA A 99 8.66 -3.11 -7.67
CA ALA A 99 8.97 -2.44 -8.93
C ALA A 99 9.00 -0.91 -8.78
N THR A 100 8.00 -0.36 -8.08
CA THR A 100 7.92 1.09 -7.81
C THR A 100 9.10 1.57 -6.95
N ALA A 101 9.43 0.86 -5.87
CA ALA A 101 10.55 1.19 -5.00
C ALA A 101 11.90 1.18 -5.74
N LYS A 102 12.10 0.23 -6.66
CA LYS A 102 13.30 0.16 -7.50
C LYS A 102 13.44 1.38 -8.42
N VAL A 103 12.35 1.84 -9.01
CA VAL A 103 12.37 3.03 -9.89
C VAL A 103 12.62 4.30 -9.09
N LEU A 104 11.96 4.46 -7.94
CA LEU A 104 12.13 5.65 -7.09
C LEU A 104 13.56 5.74 -6.55
N SER A 105 14.13 4.64 -6.07
CA SER A 105 15.53 4.60 -5.59
C SER A 105 16.56 4.87 -6.70
N SER A 106 16.30 4.41 -7.93
CA SER A 106 17.18 4.66 -9.08
C SER A 106 17.16 6.14 -9.52
N ASN A 107 15.99 6.80 -9.44
CA ASN A 107 15.87 8.22 -9.77
C ASN A 107 16.51 9.13 -8.71
N LEU A 108 16.48 8.76 -7.43
CA LEU A 108 17.19 9.48 -6.37
C LEU A 108 18.70 9.53 -6.65
N ARG A 109 19.30 8.39 -7.03
CA ARG A 109 20.73 8.30 -7.35
C ARG A 109 21.15 9.16 -8.56
N ARG A 110 20.27 9.40 -9.53
CA ARG A 110 20.56 10.25 -10.69
C ARG A 110 20.62 11.75 -10.32
N ASN A 111 19.84 12.19 -9.34
CA ASN A 111 19.84 13.59 -8.89
C ASN A 111 21.05 13.95 -8.01
N ASP A 112 21.57 12.99 -7.23
CA ASP A 112 22.75 13.22 -6.38
C ASP A 112 24.04 13.41 -7.19
N THR A 113 24.16 12.83 -8.39
CA THR A 113 25.35 12.99 -9.24
C THR A 113 25.41 14.31 -10.01
N GLN A 114 24.35 15.12 -10.01
CA GLN A 114 24.29 16.40 -10.74
C GLN A 114 24.45 17.65 -9.86
N SER A 115 24.53 17.52 -8.53
CA SER A 115 24.55 18.67 -7.62
C SER A 115 25.85 18.79 -6.83
N THR A 116 26.96 19.10 -7.51
CA THR A 116 28.19 19.61 -6.88
C THR A 116 28.22 21.14 -6.94
N THR A 117 27.44 21.82 -6.09
CA THR A 117 27.80 23.17 -5.59
C THR A 117 27.06 23.48 -4.28
N GLU A 118 27.81 23.31 -3.18
CA GLU A 118 27.82 24.03 -1.89
C GLU A 118 26.58 24.71 -1.26
N HIS A 119 26.46 24.40 0.05
CA HIS A 119 25.96 25.24 1.17
C HIS A 119 24.45 25.53 1.32
N ASN A 120 23.76 24.72 2.15
CA ASN A 120 23.36 25.15 3.51
C ASN A 120 22.68 24.06 4.36
N ARG A 121 22.92 24.16 5.66
CA ARG A 121 22.51 23.34 6.81
C ARG A 121 21.03 22.91 6.87
N ASN A 122 20.83 21.65 7.28
CA ASN A 122 19.80 21.17 8.22
C ASN A 122 18.30 21.29 7.91
N GLU A 123 17.89 21.60 6.69
CA GLU A 123 16.59 21.08 6.26
C GLU A 123 16.81 19.66 5.80
N ILE A 124 16.51 18.71 6.69
CA ILE A 124 16.22 17.34 6.31
C ILE A 124 15.06 17.47 5.32
N ARG A 125 15.40 17.61 4.04
CA ARG A 125 14.53 17.34 2.90
C ARG A 125 14.24 15.84 2.98
N VAL A 126 13.52 15.42 4.03
CA VAL A 126 12.79 14.15 4.08
C VAL A 126 11.87 14.27 2.89
N SER A 127 12.34 13.71 1.80
CA SER A 127 11.76 13.90 0.48
C SER A 127 10.31 13.48 0.60
N LYS A 128 9.38 14.43 0.36
CA LYS A 128 7.91 14.21 0.32
C LYS A 128 7.48 13.00 -0.52
N ILE A 129 8.42 12.44 -1.29
CA ILE A 129 8.28 11.31 -2.20
C ILE A 129 8.15 9.96 -1.47
N ASN A 130 8.75 9.77 -0.28
CA ASN A 130 8.69 8.48 0.43
C ASN A 130 7.52 8.39 1.42
N GLU A 131 6.83 9.49 1.72
CA GLU A 131 5.64 9.45 2.59
C GLU A 131 4.52 8.56 2.03
N ALA A 132 4.44 8.38 0.71
CA ALA A 132 3.48 7.47 0.09
C ALA A 132 3.64 6.01 0.55
N LEU A 133 4.86 5.62 0.91
CA LEU A 133 5.20 4.30 1.42
C LEU A 133 5.09 4.20 2.95
N LYS A 134 4.89 5.33 3.66
CA LYS A 134 4.78 5.34 5.12
C LYS A 134 3.62 4.43 5.54
N PRO A 135 3.83 3.47 6.44
CA PRO A 135 2.76 2.63 6.95
C PRO A 135 1.76 3.49 7.74
N GLY A 136 0.48 3.10 7.71
CA GLY A 136 -0.56 3.71 8.54
C GLY A 136 -0.33 3.46 10.04
N ILE A 137 -1.13 4.10 10.89
CA ILE A 137 -1.12 3.79 12.33
C ILE A 137 -1.79 2.43 12.52
N LEU A 138 -1.08 1.49 13.15
CA LEU A 138 -1.63 0.19 13.50
C LEU A 138 -2.57 0.34 14.69
N SER A 139 -3.81 -0.13 14.56
CA SER A 139 -4.78 -0.16 15.67
C SER A 139 -4.45 -1.28 16.66
N LYS A 140 -4.92 -1.15 17.90
CA LYS A 140 -4.82 -2.23 18.91
C LYS A 140 -5.66 -3.45 18.55
N ASP A 141 -6.72 -3.24 17.77
CA ASP A 141 -7.64 -4.28 17.33
C ASP A 141 -7.25 -4.87 15.97
N ALA A 142 -6.02 -4.59 15.50
CA ALA A 142 -5.53 -5.08 14.22
C ALA A 142 -5.45 -6.62 14.21
N THR A 143 -6.00 -7.20 13.16
CA THR A 143 -5.97 -8.64 12.90
C THR A 143 -4.53 -9.12 12.62
N PRO A 144 -4.24 -10.42 12.79
CA PRO A 144 -2.92 -10.97 12.45
C PRO A 144 -2.51 -10.75 10.99
N LEU A 145 -3.46 -10.56 10.07
CA LEU A 145 -3.19 -10.27 8.66
C LEU A 145 -2.80 -8.80 8.46
N GLU A 146 -3.55 -7.87 9.05
CA GLU A 146 -3.23 -6.43 9.03
C GLU A 146 -1.87 -6.16 9.69
N MET A 147 -1.53 -6.90 10.74
CA MET A 147 -0.23 -6.80 11.40
C MET A 147 0.93 -7.17 10.46
N ARG A 148 0.78 -8.24 9.67
CA ARG A 148 1.78 -8.65 8.65
C ARG A 148 1.91 -7.62 7.53
N GLN A 149 0.79 -7.09 7.05
CA GLN A 149 0.78 -6.04 6.03
C GLN A 149 1.42 -4.74 6.52
N TRP A 150 1.19 -4.41 7.78
CA TRP A 150 1.84 -3.27 8.42
C TRP A 150 3.35 -3.48 8.52
N GLU A 151 3.78 -4.67 8.94
CA GLU A 151 5.20 -5.03 9.01
C GLU A 151 5.89 -4.95 7.64
N GLU A 152 5.25 -5.44 6.58
CA GLU A 152 5.77 -5.34 5.20
C GLU A 152 5.86 -3.88 4.72
N SER A 153 4.81 -3.09 4.97
CA SER A 153 4.79 -1.66 4.64
C SER A 153 5.87 -0.89 5.42
N PHE A 154 6.05 -1.23 6.69
CA PHE A 154 7.11 -0.70 7.53
C PHE A 154 8.48 -1.06 6.97
N ASN A 155 8.72 -2.32 6.62
CA ASN A 155 10.00 -2.77 6.06
C ASN A 155 10.32 -2.08 4.73
N ALA A 156 9.33 -1.92 3.85
CA ALA A 156 9.48 -1.18 2.58
C ALA A 156 9.82 0.30 2.83
N TYR A 157 9.14 0.94 3.77
CA TYR A 157 9.42 2.33 4.16
C TYR A 157 10.79 2.48 4.83
N PHE A 158 11.16 1.55 5.70
CA PHE A 158 12.42 1.52 6.43
C PHE A 158 13.61 1.34 5.47
N ALA A 159 13.52 0.38 4.56
CA ALA A 159 14.54 0.11 3.55
C ALA A 159 14.67 1.24 2.52
N SER A 160 13.55 1.81 2.06
CA SER A 160 13.56 2.90 1.07
C SER A 160 14.19 4.20 1.61
N ASN A 161 14.11 4.42 2.92
CA ASN A 161 14.76 5.55 3.59
C ASN A 161 16.16 5.23 4.13
N LYS A 162 16.66 3.98 4.02
CA LYS A 162 17.93 3.53 4.62
C LYS A 162 18.03 3.81 6.11
N MET A 163 16.95 3.55 6.83
CA MET A 163 16.89 3.78 8.29
C MET A 163 17.82 2.86 9.07
N ASP A 164 18.26 1.75 8.48
CA ASP A 164 19.26 0.83 9.03
C ASP A 164 20.62 1.52 9.30
N ALA A 165 20.97 2.50 8.47
CA ALA A 165 22.21 3.26 8.60
C ALA A 165 22.09 4.49 9.52
N MET A 166 20.90 4.80 10.03
CA MET A 166 20.64 6.00 10.84
C MET A 166 20.67 5.70 12.34
N PRO A 167 21.06 6.67 13.20
CA PRO A 167 20.88 6.59 14.64
C PRO A 167 19.41 6.49 15.05
N LEU A 168 19.11 5.75 16.13
CA LEU A 168 17.75 5.53 16.64
C LEU A 168 16.90 6.81 16.80
N PRO A 169 17.43 7.94 17.32
CA PRO A 169 16.66 9.18 17.45
C PRO A 169 16.21 9.76 16.11
N GLU A 170 17.03 9.60 15.07
CA GLU A 170 16.69 10.05 13.71
C GLU A 170 15.64 9.12 13.10
N GLN A 171 15.76 7.80 13.28
CA GLN A 171 14.72 6.85 12.84
C GLN A 171 13.35 7.20 13.46
N GLN A 172 13.32 7.49 14.77
CA GLN A 172 12.09 7.87 15.47
C GLN A 172 11.47 9.16 14.92
N SER A 173 12.25 10.09 14.39
CA SER A 173 11.73 11.34 13.85
C SER A 173 10.83 11.15 12.63
N TYR A 174 11.02 10.07 11.86
CA TYR A 174 10.18 9.75 10.69
C TYR A 174 8.76 9.29 11.06
N PHE A 175 8.57 8.81 12.30
CA PHE A 175 7.29 8.27 12.78
C PHE A 175 6.59 9.18 13.80
N LYS A 176 7.20 10.30 14.18
CA LYS A 176 6.54 11.31 15.02
C LYS A 176 5.53 12.09 14.15
N VAL A 177 4.29 12.16 14.64
CA VAL A 177 3.21 13.04 14.18
C VAL A 177 3.19 14.26 15.08
#